data_AF-A0A7V2NMI9-F1
#
_entry.id   AF-A0A7V2NMI9-F1
#
_cell.length_a   1.000
_cell.length_b   1.000
_cell.length_c   1.000
_cell.angle_alpha   90.00
_cell.angle_beta   90.00
_cell.angle_gamma   90.00
#
_symmetry.space_group_name_H-M   'P 1'
#
loop_
_entity.id
_entity.type
_entity.pdbx_description
1 polymer ?
#
loop_
_entity_poly.entity_id
_entity_poly.type
_entity_poly.pdbx_seq_one_letter_code
_entity_poly.pdbx_strand_id
1 'polypeptide(L)'
;MRKISRLKQLTIFISTIIIILLVPVTALAQSANETSTVPPTKLSLLKVSFWPEYDRQSVLGIYKGELKNSASVPATVKILIPKGAKVSSTAAIDPDGKFQYDRAWATHKVTPGTDYDILTYETIYPRFQTELYYQQLGTDKQRNLNLTFKTSMVSDNLQVEIQKPLRATDFKITPSTSNTADNEG
;
A
#
# COMPACT_ATOMS: atom_id res chain seq x y z
N MET A 1 -78.30 52.01 -2.27
CA MET A 1 -77.48 52.22 -1.05
C MET A 1 -76.61 51.00 -0.82
N ARG A 2 -75.35 51.25 -0.47
CA ARG A 2 -74.22 50.32 -0.32
C ARG A 2 -74.22 49.67 1.07
N LYS A 3 -74.05 48.35 1.19
CA LYS A 3 -73.10 47.75 2.16
C LYS A 3 -72.92 46.24 1.99
N ILE A 4 -71.66 45.86 2.16
CA ILE A 4 -71.04 44.54 2.03
C ILE A 4 -70.87 43.95 3.44
N SER A 5 -71.06 42.64 3.63
CA SER A 5 -70.33 41.82 4.63
C SER A 5 -70.47 40.33 4.26
N ARG A 6 -69.42 39.68 3.74
CA ARG A 6 -68.29 39.00 4.41
C ARG A 6 -68.65 37.64 5.03
N LEU A 7 -68.56 36.64 4.16
CA LEU A 7 -67.88 35.34 4.30
C LEU A 7 -67.44 34.89 5.71
N LYS A 8 -68.01 33.77 6.18
CA LYS A 8 -67.38 32.84 7.13
C LYS A 8 -67.78 31.41 6.73
N GLN A 9 -66.83 30.61 6.26
CA GLN A 9 -66.96 29.15 6.25
C GLN A 9 -65.95 28.61 7.27
N LEU A 10 -66.46 27.94 8.30
CA LEU A 10 -65.67 27.29 9.33
C LEU A 10 -66.19 25.85 9.51
N THR A 11 -65.55 24.95 8.77
CA THR A 11 -65.00 23.65 9.21
C THR A 11 -65.82 22.79 10.17
N ILE A 12 -66.53 21.78 9.66
CA ILE A 12 -66.75 20.49 10.33
C ILE A 12 -66.83 19.42 9.25
N PHE A 13 -65.92 18.43 9.25
CA PHE A 13 -66.25 17.01 9.01
C PHE A 13 -65.05 16.17 9.45
N ILE A 14 -65.18 15.65 10.67
CA ILE A 14 -64.33 14.61 11.25
C ILE A 14 -64.92 13.26 10.81
N SER A 15 -64.04 12.29 10.56
CA SER A 15 -64.26 10.85 10.51
C SER A 15 -64.44 10.23 9.12
N THR A 16 -63.38 9.53 8.67
CA THR A 16 -63.35 8.22 7.97
C THR A 16 -62.17 8.16 6.99
N ILE A 17 -61.30 7.15 7.13
CA ILE A 17 -60.15 6.66 6.28
C ILE A 17 -58.96 6.44 7.24
N ILE A 18 -58.89 5.32 7.98
CA ILE A 18 -58.46 3.98 7.55
C ILE A 18 -57.16 4.02 6.74
N ILE A 19 -56.08 3.63 7.45
CA ILE A 19 -55.00 2.73 7.02
C ILE A 19 -54.39 3.04 5.67
N ILE A 20 -53.13 3.48 5.67
CA ILE A 20 -52.05 2.93 4.81
C ILE A 20 -50.74 3.68 5.13
N LEU A 21 -49.65 2.91 5.16
CA LEU A 21 -48.24 3.30 5.04
C LEU A 21 -47.38 3.42 6.30
N LEU A 22 -47.18 2.28 6.96
CA LEU A 22 -45.92 1.98 7.64
C LEU A 22 -44.91 1.54 6.55
N VAL A 23 -44.12 2.46 5.99
CA VAL A 23 -42.98 2.10 5.13
C VAL A 23 -41.77 1.92 6.03
N PRO A 24 -41.16 0.72 6.11
CA PRO A 24 -39.79 0.64 6.61
C PRO A 24 -38.91 1.34 5.57
N VAL A 25 -38.39 2.51 5.91
CA VAL A 25 -37.30 3.12 5.15
C VAL A 25 -36.10 2.19 5.35
N THR A 26 -35.98 1.22 4.45
CA THR A 26 -34.80 0.38 4.32
C THR A 26 -33.67 1.34 3.96
N ALA A 27 -32.78 1.56 4.94
CA ALA A 27 -31.54 2.26 4.71
C ALA A 27 -30.81 1.53 3.59
N LEU A 28 -30.77 2.13 2.41
CA LEU A 28 -29.85 1.76 1.35
C LEU A 28 -28.45 2.10 1.88
N ALA A 29 -27.87 1.17 2.64
CA ALA A 29 -26.43 1.09 2.81
C ALA A 29 -25.84 0.76 1.43
N GLN A 30 -25.69 1.79 0.60
CA GLN A 30 -24.85 1.70 -0.59
C GLN A 30 -23.43 1.57 -0.06
N SER A 31 -22.99 0.32 0.11
CA SER A 31 -21.58 -0.02 0.15
C SER A 31 -21.01 0.39 -1.20
N ALA A 32 -20.53 1.62 -1.29
CA ALA A 32 -19.71 2.06 -2.39
C ALA A 32 -18.43 1.21 -2.35
N ASN A 33 -18.43 0.11 -3.09
CA ASN A 33 -17.20 -0.47 -3.59
C ASN A 33 -16.55 0.61 -4.44
N GLU A 34 -15.70 1.43 -3.83
CA GLU A 34 -14.75 2.29 -4.52
C GLU A 34 -13.80 1.39 -5.31
N THR A 35 -14.25 0.95 -6.49
CA THR A 35 -13.34 0.50 -7.53
C THR A 35 -12.67 1.75 -8.04
N SER A 36 -11.62 2.19 -7.34
CA SER A 36 -10.71 3.23 -7.81
C SER A 36 -10.23 2.81 -9.20
N THR A 37 -10.71 3.50 -10.24
CA THR A 37 -10.40 3.26 -11.66
C THR A 37 -9.02 3.79 -12.05
N VAL A 38 -8.13 4.02 -11.08
CA VAL A 38 -6.73 4.34 -11.34
C VAL A 38 -6.06 3.07 -11.86
N PRO A 39 -5.58 3.04 -13.12
CA PRO A 39 -4.90 1.86 -13.65
C PRO A 39 -3.70 1.54 -12.74
N PRO A 40 -3.44 0.25 -12.47
CA PRO A 40 -2.35 -0.13 -11.59
C PRO A 40 -1.04 0.45 -12.11
N THR A 41 -0.34 1.19 -11.28
CA THR A 41 0.98 1.75 -11.57
C THR A 41 1.90 0.62 -12.04
N LYS A 42 2.40 0.72 -13.28
CA LYS A 42 3.33 -0.26 -13.90
C LYS A 42 4.77 0.19 -13.71
N LEU A 43 5.66 -0.79 -13.50
CA LEU A 43 7.09 -0.56 -13.28
C LEU A 43 7.91 -1.03 -14.47
N SER A 44 8.94 -0.28 -14.86
CA SER A 44 10.00 -0.78 -15.74
C SER A 44 10.92 -1.72 -14.97
N LEU A 45 11.19 -1.41 -13.70
CA LEU A 45 12.04 -2.19 -12.80
C LEU A 45 11.43 -2.28 -11.39
N LEU A 46 11.50 -3.47 -10.80
CA LEU A 46 11.40 -3.67 -9.37
C LEU A 46 12.57 -4.53 -8.91
N LYS A 47 13.43 -4.00 -8.03
CA LYS A 47 14.46 -4.74 -7.31
C LYS A 47 14.03 -4.89 -5.85
N VAL A 48 14.02 -6.13 -5.37
CA VAL A 48 13.79 -6.47 -3.97
C VAL A 48 15.07 -7.08 -3.40
N SER A 49 15.69 -6.38 -2.46
CA SER A 49 16.90 -6.86 -1.77
C SER A 49 16.56 -7.29 -0.35
N PHE A 50 17.08 -8.44 0.06
CA PHE A 50 16.99 -8.95 1.42
C PHE A 50 18.38 -9.00 2.04
N TRP A 51 18.60 -8.23 3.10
CA TRP A 51 19.86 -8.14 3.80
C TRP A 51 19.68 -8.64 5.24
N PRO A 52 19.90 -9.94 5.50
CA PRO A 52 19.81 -10.49 6.84
C PRO A 52 21.00 -10.07 7.69
N GLU A 53 20.75 -9.68 8.94
CA GLU A 53 21.78 -9.30 9.92
C GLU A 53 22.70 -8.18 9.41
N TYR A 54 22.17 -7.23 8.65
CA TYR A 54 22.92 -6.09 8.10
C TYR A 54 23.36 -5.12 9.21
N ASP A 55 22.41 -4.41 9.82
CA ASP A 55 22.64 -3.42 10.89
C ASP A 55 21.99 -3.84 12.23
N ARG A 56 21.12 -4.86 12.20
CA ARG A 56 20.39 -5.37 13.37
C ARG A 56 19.98 -6.83 13.16
N GLN A 57 19.60 -7.51 14.25
CA GLN A 57 19.26 -8.94 14.28
C GLN A 57 17.87 -9.25 13.67
N SER A 58 17.64 -8.76 12.46
CA SER A 58 16.44 -8.96 11.65
C SER A 58 16.79 -8.97 10.17
N VAL A 59 15.80 -9.07 9.29
CA VAL A 59 15.98 -8.86 7.85
C VAL A 59 15.65 -7.42 7.49
N LEU A 60 16.58 -6.74 6.82
CA LEU A 60 16.31 -5.48 6.12
C LEU A 60 15.81 -5.82 4.70
N GLY A 61 14.56 -5.45 4.42
CA GLY A 61 13.98 -5.52 3.07
C GLY A 61 14.06 -4.17 2.39
N ILE A 62 14.63 -4.12 1.18
CA ILE A 62 14.76 -2.91 0.37
C ILE A 62 14.01 -3.11 -0.95
N TYR A 63 13.03 -2.26 -1.21
CA TYR A 63 12.26 -2.26 -2.46
C TYR A 63 12.63 -1.02 -3.24
N LYS A 64 13.36 -1.19 -4.35
CA LYS A 64 13.71 -0.12 -5.29
C LYS A 64 12.93 -0.30 -6.57
N GLY A 65 12.17 0.72 -6.96
CA GLY A 65 11.33 0.65 -8.14
C GLY A 65 11.51 1.83 -9.07
N GLU A 66 11.19 1.60 -10.33
CA GLU A 66 11.14 2.60 -11.38
C GLU A 66 9.81 2.49 -12.14
N LEU A 67 9.06 3.59 -12.19
CA LEU A 67 7.81 3.69 -12.94
C LEU A 67 8.12 3.60 -14.44
N LYS A 68 7.21 2.99 -15.20
CA LYS A 68 7.31 3.00 -16.68
C LYS A 68 7.28 4.44 -17.19
N ASN A 69 8.03 4.76 -18.24
CA ASN A 69 8.15 6.13 -18.80
C ASN A 69 6.81 6.82 -19.13
N SER A 70 5.74 6.05 -19.35
CA SER A 70 4.40 6.58 -19.60
C SER A 70 3.61 6.95 -18.32
N ALA A 71 4.17 6.73 -17.13
CA ALA A 71 3.51 7.02 -15.88
C ALA A 71 3.64 8.50 -15.51
N SER A 72 2.52 9.13 -15.16
CA SER A 72 2.50 10.48 -14.60
C SER A 72 2.88 10.45 -13.12
N VAL A 73 3.55 11.51 -12.65
CA VAL A 73 3.80 11.77 -11.23
C VAL A 73 2.98 12.98 -10.75
N PRO A 74 2.52 13.03 -9.48
CA PRO A 74 2.71 12.03 -8.44
C PRO A 74 1.97 10.72 -8.75
N ALA A 75 2.58 9.60 -8.36
CA ALA A 75 2.01 8.27 -8.54
C ALA A 75 1.92 7.53 -7.20
N THR A 76 0.90 6.70 -7.06
CA THR A 76 0.75 5.83 -5.90
C THR A 76 1.66 4.60 -6.04
N VAL A 77 2.57 4.44 -5.08
CA VAL A 77 3.33 3.21 -4.85
C VAL A 77 2.52 2.28 -3.96
N LYS A 78 2.48 0.99 -4.29
CA LYS A 78 1.81 -0.04 -3.50
C LYS A 78 2.69 -1.28 -3.36
N ILE A 79 3.10 -1.58 -2.14
CA ILE A 79 4.00 -2.70 -1.82
C ILE A 79 3.28 -3.64 -0.86
N LEU A 80 3.32 -4.95 -1.16
CA LEU A 80 2.91 -5.98 -0.21
C LEU A 80 4.11 -6.24 0.69
N ILE A 81 3.94 -5.98 1.98
CA ILE A 81 4.99 -6.13 2.98
C ILE A 81 4.64 -7.28 3.93
N PRO A 82 5.62 -8.02 4.47
CA PRO A 82 5.37 -9.06 5.44
C PRO A 82 4.55 -8.55 6.63
N LYS A 83 3.67 -9.39 7.18
CA LYS A 83 2.85 -9.05 8.34
C LYS A 83 3.72 -8.54 9.49
N GLY A 84 3.35 -7.39 10.06
CA GLY A 84 4.07 -6.79 11.20
C GLY A 84 5.46 -6.25 10.86
N ALA A 85 5.80 -6.12 9.57
CA ALA A 85 6.99 -5.41 9.15
C ALA A 85 6.96 -3.94 9.63
N LYS A 86 8.12 -3.44 10.04
CA LYS A 86 8.32 -2.05 10.47
C LYS A 86 8.93 -1.28 9.32
N VAL A 87 8.14 -0.44 8.66
CA VAL A 87 8.62 0.47 7.62
C VAL A 87 9.60 1.47 8.25
N SER A 88 10.82 1.52 7.74
CA SER A 88 11.87 2.43 8.25
C SER A 88 12.04 3.66 7.37
N SER A 89 11.81 3.54 6.06
CA SER A 89 11.87 4.69 5.15
C SER A 89 11.03 4.48 3.88
N THR A 90 10.52 5.58 3.34
CA THR A 90 9.95 5.69 2.00
C THR A 90 10.50 6.95 1.35
N ALA A 91 10.92 6.87 0.09
CA ALA A 91 11.53 7.98 -0.62
C ALA A 91 11.22 7.94 -2.10
N ALA A 92 11.02 9.11 -2.69
CA ALA A 92 11.22 9.32 -4.13
C ALA A 92 12.72 9.55 -4.40
N ILE A 93 13.19 9.27 -5.61
CA ILE A 93 14.58 9.49 -6.01
C ILE A 93 14.57 10.42 -7.22
N ASP A 94 15.13 11.62 -7.05
CA ASP A 94 15.19 12.64 -8.11
C ASP A 94 16.12 12.24 -9.26
N PRO A 95 16.17 12.96 -10.40
CA PRO A 95 17.03 12.61 -11.53
C PRO A 95 18.52 12.53 -11.19
N ASP A 96 19.00 13.33 -10.23
CA ASP A 96 20.40 13.32 -9.77
C ASP A 96 20.72 12.14 -8.84
N GLY A 97 19.72 11.35 -8.46
CA GLY A 97 19.87 10.19 -7.59
C GLY A 97 19.77 10.51 -6.10
N LYS A 98 19.34 11.71 -5.73
CA LYS A 98 19.14 12.06 -4.31
C LYS A 98 17.77 11.59 -3.83
N PHE A 99 17.76 11.13 -2.58
CA PHE A 99 16.54 10.69 -1.92
C PHE A 99 15.72 11.88 -1.41
N GLN A 100 14.43 11.83 -1.68
CA GLN A 100 13.45 12.86 -1.35
C GLN A 100 12.37 12.20 -0.48
N TYR A 101 12.53 12.33 0.84
CA TYR A 101 11.73 11.60 1.83
C TYR A 101 10.39 12.27 2.13
N ASP A 102 10.34 13.61 2.16
CA ASP A 102 9.24 14.38 2.76
C ASP A 102 7.85 13.92 2.33
N ARG A 103 7.58 13.89 1.02
CA ARG A 103 6.24 13.50 0.51
C ARG A 103 5.97 12.01 0.63
N ALA A 104 6.95 11.17 0.30
CA ALA A 104 6.80 9.72 0.37
C ALA A 104 6.56 9.26 1.82
N TRP A 105 7.22 9.89 2.78
CA TRP A 105 7.04 9.62 4.20
C TRP A 105 5.75 10.24 4.73
N ALA A 106 5.43 11.49 4.41
CA ALA A 106 4.19 12.12 4.89
C ALA A 106 2.91 11.42 4.41
N THR A 107 2.96 10.73 3.27
CA THR A 107 1.81 10.04 2.66
C THR A 107 1.78 8.54 2.90
N HIS A 108 2.76 7.98 3.63
CA HIS A 108 2.80 6.54 3.82
C HIS A 108 1.66 6.04 4.72
N LYS A 109 1.10 4.89 4.35
CA LYS A 109 0.06 4.20 5.11
C LYS A 109 0.27 2.70 5.01
N VAL A 110 0.23 2.03 6.16
CA VAL A 110 0.19 0.57 6.23
C VAL A 110 -1.24 0.15 6.55
N THR A 111 -1.84 -0.66 5.70
CA THR A 111 -3.18 -1.23 5.90
C THR A 111 -3.07 -2.73 6.10
N PRO A 112 -3.67 -3.31 7.15
CA PRO A 112 -3.65 -4.76 7.35
C PRO A 112 -4.29 -5.51 6.19
N GLY A 113 -3.62 -6.57 5.71
CA GLY A 113 -4.20 -7.55 4.78
C GLY A 113 -4.15 -8.97 5.33
N THR A 114 -4.63 -9.95 4.55
CA THR A 114 -4.71 -11.36 4.96
C THR A 114 -3.32 -11.99 5.08
N ASP A 115 -2.59 -12.13 3.96
CA ASP A 115 -1.27 -12.76 3.94
C ASP A 115 -0.11 -11.76 4.07
N TYR A 116 -0.35 -10.53 3.62
CA TYR A 116 0.60 -9.41 3.61
C TYR A 116 -0.11 -8.15 4.09
N ASP A 117 0.61 -7.26 4.75
CA ASP A 117 0.16 -5.89 4.93
C ASP A 117 0.42 -5.09 3.64
N ILE A 118 -0.32 -4.00 3.45
CA ILE A 118 -0.24 -3.18 2.25
C ILE A 118 0.33 -1.83 2.63
N LEU A 119 1.54 -1.53 2.16
CA LEU A 119 2.13 -0.20 2.24
C LEU A 119 1.77 0.59 0.98
N THR A 120 1.21 1.78 1.18
CA THR A 120 0.97 2.76 0.11
C THR A 120 1.60 4.10 0.44
N TYR A 121 2.11 4.81 -0.56
CA TYR A 121 2.56 6.20 -0.46
C TYR A 121 2.62 6.85 -1.85
N GLU A 122 2.83 8.16 -1.92
CA GLU A 122 3.04 8.88 -3.17
C GLU A 122 4.52 9.09 -3.49
N THR A 123 4.92 8.79 -4.72
CA THR A 123 6.21 9.23 -5.26
C THR A 123 6.02 10.39 -6.23
N ILE A 124 6.88 11.41 -6.13
CA ILE A 124 6.92 12.58 -7.04
C ILE A 124 7.96 12.47 -8.15
N TYR A 125 8.76 11.41 -8.13
CA TYR A 125 9.70 11.07 -9.19
C TYR A 125 9.44 9.64 -9.69
N PRO A 126 9.89 9.29 -10.91
CA PRO A 126 9.73 7.94 -11.44
C PRO A 126 10.46 6.86 -10.65
N ARG A 127 11.48 7.22 -9.87
CA ARG A 127 12.23 6.27 -9.05
C ARG A 127 11.84 6.40 -7.59
N PHE A 128 11.80 5.29 -6.88
CA PHE A 128 11.50 5.25 -5.45
C PHE A 128 12.30 4.15 -4.73
N GLN A 129 12.41 4.29 -3.41
CA GLN A 129 12.91 3.26 -2.52
C GLN A 129 12.09 3.18 -1.23
N THR A 130 11.90 1.97 -0.73
CA THR A 130 11.33 1.69 0.58
C THR A 130 12.21 0.72 1.33
N GLU A 131 12.42 0.99 2.61
CA GLU A 131 13.10 0.08 3.52
C GLU A 131 12.16 -0.32 4.65
N LEU A 132 12.27 -1.58 5.05
CA LEU A 132 11.51 -2.13 6.17
C LEU A 132 12.30 -3.22 6.88
N TYR A 133 12.02 -3.39 8.16
CA TYR A 133 12.55 -4.48 8.97
C TYR A 133 11.45 -5.48 9.29
N TYR A 134 11.76 -6.76 9.12
CA TYR A 134 10.86 -7.85 9.47
C TYR A 134 11.65 -9.08 9.89
N GLN A 135 10.95 -10.08 10.43
CA GLN A 135 11.51 -11.36 10.87
C GLN A 135 12.73 -11.19 11.79
N GLN A 136 12.47 -11.04 13.09
CA GLN A 136 13.54 -11.09 14.09
C GLN A 136 14.27 -12.42 14.00
N LEU A 137 15.59 -12.35 13.97
CA LEU A 137 16.45 -13.53 13.88
C LEU A 137 16.86 -13.92 15.30
N GLY A 138 17.01 -15.21 15.57
CA GLY A 138 17.48 -15.71 16.88
C GLY A 138 18.94 -15.35 17.13
N THR A 139 19.63 -16.05 18.02
CA THR A 139 21.11 -15.95 18.20
C THR A 139 21.84 -17.24 17.81
N ASP A 140 21.12 -18.22 17.28
CA ASP A 140 21.67 -19.50 16.80
C ASP A 140 22.75 -19.34 15.74
N LYS A 141 23.77 -20.20 15.80
CA LYS A 141 24.88 -20.23 14.83
C LYS A 141 24.44 -20.67 13.43
N GLN A 142 23.45 -21.55 13.34
CA GLN A 142 22.84 -22.00 12.09
C GLN A 142 21.45 -21.38 11.99
N ARG A 143 21.15 -20.76 10.85
CA ARG A 143 19.83 -20.16 10.59
C ARG A 143 19.32 -20.57 9.22
N ASN A 144 18.02 -20.83 9.15
CA ASN A 144 17.30 -21.04 7.90
C ASN A 144 16.25 -19.94 7.77
N LEU A 145 16.31 -19.17 6.67
CA LEU A 145 15.42 -18.06 6.41
C LEU A 145 14.56 -18.36 5.19
N ASN A 146 13.25 -18.37 5.38
CA ASN A 146 12.29 -18.45 4.27
C ASN A 146 11.87 -17.03 3.89
N LEU A 147 12.53 -16.48 2.88
CA LEU A 147 12.26 -15.14 2.37
C LEU A 147 11.21 -15.25 1.26
N THR A 148 9.97 -14.88 1.56
CA THR A 148 8.88 -14.82 0.60
C THR A 148 8.54 -13.38 0.27
N PHE A 149 8.22 -13.10 -0.99
CA PHE A 149 7.66 -11.83 -1.39
C PHE A 149 6.60 -12.02 -2.47
N LYS A 150 5.69 -11.06 -2.52
CA LYS A 150 4.67 -10.93 -3.55
C LYS A 150 4.64 -9.49 -3.98
N THR A 151 4.43 -9.24 -5.27
CA THR A 151 4.31 -7.87 -5.79
C THR A 151 2.85 -7.55 -6.05
N SER A 152 2.45 -6.29 -5.83
CA SER A 152 1.12 -5.82 -6.26
C SER A 152 1.17 -4.96 -7.52
N MET A 153 2.36 -4.47 -7.87
CA MET A 153 2.64 -3.69 -9.07
C MET A 153 3.29 -4.61 -10.10
N VAL A 154 2.82 -4.57 -11.34
CA VAL A 154 3.40 -5.33 -12.44
C VAL A 154 4.70 -4.65 -12.88
N SER A 155 5.80 -5.41 -12.94
CA SER A 155 7.10 -4.93 -13.38
C SER A 155 7.56 -5.66 -14.64
N ASP A 156 8.07 -4.92 -15.62
CA ASP A 156 8.68 -5.50 -16.83
C ASP A 156 9.97 -6.28 -16.48
N ASN A 157 10.73 -5.81 -15.49
CA ASN A 157 11.90 -6.47 -14.94
C ASN A 157 11.81 -6.61 -13.42
N LEU A 158 11.85 -7.86 -12.93
CA LEU A 158 11.86 -8.18 -11.49
C LEU A 158 13.22 -8.76 -11.11
N GLN A 159 13.90 -8.12 -10.16
CA GLN A 159 15.18 -8.56 -9.62
C GLN A 159 15.05 -8.88 -8.15
N VAL A 160 15.61 -10.02 -7.73
CA VAL A 160 15.69 -10.42 -6.33
C VAL A 160 17.15 -10.57 -5.98
N GLU A 161 17.55 -9.91 -4.90
CA GLU A 161 18.91 -9.94 -4.38
C GLU A 161 18.88 -10.38 -2.92
N ILE A 162 19.81 -11.24 -2.54
CA ILE A 162 20.02 -11.62 -1.15
C ILE A 162 21.48 -11.32 -0.83
N GLN A 163 21.72 -10.44 0.15
CA GLN A 163 23.07 -10.16 0.60
C GLN A 163 23.52 -11.27 1.56
N LYS A 164 24.70 -11.83 1.30
CA LYS A 164 25.35 -12.75 2.23
C LYS A 164 25.62 -12.02 3.56
N PRO A 165 25.15 -12.53 4.71
CA PRO A 165 25.48 -11.95 5.99
C PRO A 165 27.00 -11.94 6.22
N LEU A 166 27.53 -10.85 6.77
CA LEU A 166 28.97 -10.61 6.90
C LEU A 166 29.73 -11.76 7.59
N ARG A 167 29.09 -12.41 8.57
CA ARG A 167 29.70 -13.47 9.41
C ARG A 167 29.39 -14.88 8.92
N ALA A 168 28.64 -15.04 7.83
CA ALA A 168 28.25 -16.35 7.33
C ALA A 168 29.43 -17.03 6.61
N THR A 169 29.77 -18.25 7.04
CA THR A 169 30.83 -19.06 6.42
C THR A 169 30.28 -20.12 5.45
N ASP A 170 29.09 -20.68 5.70
CA ASP A 170 28.41 -21.66 4.84
C ASP A 170 27.06 -21.11 4.34
N PHE A 171 27.12 -19.98 3.62
CA PHE A 171 25.92 -19.32 3.08
C PHE A 171 25.42 -20.03 1.82
N LYS A 172 24.14 -20.39 1.81
CA LYS A 172 23.46 -21.05 0.69
C LYS A 172 22.12 -20.39 0.42
N ILE A 173 21.78 -20.26 -0.86
CA ILE A 173 20.49 -19.76 -1.33
C ILE A 173 19.83 -20.86 -2.16
N THR A 174 18.54 -21.09 -1.89
CA THR A 174 17.69 -21.98 -2.67
C THR A 174 16.43 -21.21 -3.08
N PRO A 175 16.06 -21.17 -4.38
CA PRO A 175 16.80 -21.73 -5.53
C PRO A 175 18.16 -21.05 -5.72
N SER A 176 19.09 -21.74 -6.39
CA SER A 176 20.43 -21.19 -6.66
C SER A 176 20.35 -19.88 -7.45
N THR A 177 21.25 -18.95 -7.15
CA THR A 177 21.31 -17.64 -7.80
C THR A 177 21.71 -17.74 -9.27
N SER A 178 21.07 -16.97 -10.15
CA SER A 178 21.48 -16.89 -11.55
C SER A 178 22.76 -16.09 -11.76
N ASN A 179 23.07 -15.15 -10.85
CA ASN A 179 24.26 -14.31 -10.89
C ASN A 179 24.78 -14.06 -9.47
N THR A 180 26.09 -13.89 -9.32
CA THR A 180 26.76 -13.50 -8.07
C THR A 180 27.60 -12.25 -8.34
N ALA A 181 27.55 -11.28 -7.43
CA ALA A 181 28.36 -10.07 -7.50
C ALA A 181 28.99 -9.80 -6.13
N ASP A 182 30.30 -9.60 -6.12
CA ASP A 182 31.04 -9.16 -4.94
C ASP A 182 31.15 -7.63 -5.02
N ASN A 183 30.20 -6.95 -4.39
CA ASN A 183 30.38 -5.54 -4.10
C ASN A 183 31.12 -5.46 -2.78
N GLU A 184 32.45 -5.33 -2.83
CA GLU A 184 33.22 -4.88 -1.68
C GLU A 184 32.77 -3.45 -1.36
N GLY A 185 32.10 -3.30 -0.22
CA GLY A 185 31.82 -2.02 0.41
C GLY A 185 32.89 -1.70 1.43
#